data_AF-A0A653NEZ6-F1
#
_entry.id   AF-A0A653NEZ6-F1
#
_cell.length_a   1.000
_cell.length_b   1.000
_cell.length_c   1.000
_cell.angle_alpha   90.00
_cell.angle_beta   90.00
_cell.angle_gamma   90.00
#
_symmetry.space_group_name_H-M   'P 1'
#
loop_
_entity.id
_entity.type
_entity.pdbx_description
1 polymer ?
#
loop_
_entity_poly.entity_id
_entity_poly.type
_entity_poly.pdbx_seq_one_letter_code
_entity_poly.pdbx_strand_id
1 'polypeptide(L)'
;MENIISIFIYIHAFFGGVGLITGIASIIVKKGQHNHKRLGKWFSWSMIISSAISLVVARMPNHINTFLFLIGIFTIYMVMAGNRALTFKSTKKTKANLTDILVSAIMAICALLMIVFGSTGLIQGYSHSILFLVFGLTGLSLTFGDYKLFKTTLENRKLWLINHLSRMLGALIASITAFIVAGMHQDNLWAWLTPSVFGTAYIVYWIKKIKGKKKLKTV
;
A
#
# COMPACT_ATOMS: atom_id res chain seq x y z
N MET A 1 17.66 12.92 -22.89
CA MET A 1 17.00 12.60 -21.59
C MET A 1 15.88 11.58 -21.75
N GLU A 2 15.06 11.69 -22.81
CA GLU A 2 13.94 10.75 -23.08
C GLU A 2 14.33 9.26 -23.11
N ASN A 3 15.50 8.91 -23.67
CA ASN A 3 16.00 7.53 -23.65
C ASN A 3 16.21 6.99 -22.23
N ILE A 4 16.67 7.84 -21.30
CA ILE A 4 16.88 7.47 -19.88
C ILE A 4 15.52 7.26 -19.19
N ILE A 5 14.56 8.15 -19.46
CA ILE A 5 13.20 8.04 -18.93
C ILE A 5 12.54 6.74 -19.41
N SER A 6 12.67 6.43 -20.69
CA SER A 6 12.15 5.19 -21.28
C SER A 6 12.75 3.94 -20.61
N ILE A 7 14.07 3.92 -20.40
CA ILE A 7 14.74 2.83 -19.67
C ILE A 7 14.15 2.70 -18.26
N PHE A 8 13.94 3.80 -17.55
CA PHE A 8 13.37 3.80 -16.20
C PHE A 8 11.92 3.27 -16.22
N ILE A 9 11.11 3.68 -17.18
CA ILE A 9 9.74 3.17 -17.35
C ILE A 9 9.75 1.65 -17.60
N TYR A 10 10.65 1.14 -18.45
CA TYR A 10 10.76 -0.31 -18.67
C TYR A 10 11.17 -1.07 -17.41
N ILE A 11 12.14 -0.56 -16.65
CA ILE A 11 12.56 -1.18 -15.39
C ILE A 11 11.41 -1.13 -14.37
N HIS A 12 10.71 0.01 -14.26
CA HIS A 12 9.53 0.17 -13.42
C HIS A 12 8.44 -0.85 -13.77
N ALA A 13 8.12 -0.99 -15.06
CA ALA A 13 7.11 -1.91 -15.56
C ALA A 13 7.50 -3.38 -15.34
N PHE A 14 8.78 -3.73 -15.58
CA PHE A 14 9.30 -5.07 -15.32
C PHE A 14 9.14 -5.46 -13.85
N PHE A 15 9.66 -4.63 -12.93
CA PHE A 15 9.52 -4.92 -11.50
C PHE A 15 8.06 -4.84 -11.04
N GLY A 16 7.25 -3.96 -11.62
CA GLY A 16 5.80 -3.91 -11.37
C GLY A 16 5.11 -5.21 -11.74
N GLY A 17 5.43 -5.78 -12.91
CA GLY A 17 4.94 -7.08 -13.37
C GLY A 17 5.39 -8.24 -12.48
N VAL A 18 6.68 -8.31 -12.12
CA VAL A 18 7.19 -9.31 -11.17
C VAL A 18 6.48 -9.19 -9.82
N GLY A 19 6.27 -7.96 -9.33
CA GLY A 19 5.48 -7.67 -8.14
C GLY A 19 4.07 -8.24 -8.26
N LEU A 20 3.32 -7.87 -9.30
CA LEU A 20 1.96 -8.35 -9.52
C LEU A 20 1.85 -9.88 -9.51
N ILE A 21 2.71 -10.57 -10.29
CA ILE A 21 2.71 -12.04 -10.38
C ILE A 21 3.01 -12.67 -9.02
N THR A 22 4.07 -12.21 -8.34
CA THR A 22 4.48 -12.78 -7.05
C THR A 22 3.49 -12.46 -5.92
N GLY A 23 2.82 -11.31 -5.97
CA GLY A 23 1.76 -10.92 -5.06
C GLY A 23 0.51 -11.79 -5.19
N ILE A 24 0.05 -12.04 -6.42
CA ILE A 24 -1.06 -12.97 -6.70
C ILE A 24 -0.68 -14.39 -6.26
N ALA A 25 0.50 -14.87 -6.65
CA ALA A 25 0.98 -16.19 -6.26
C ALA A 25 1.06 -16.34 -4.73
N SER A 26 1.48 -15.29 -4.01
CA SER A 26 1.55 -15.27 -2.54
C SER A 26 0.17 -15.41 -1.87
N ILE A 27 -0.91 -14.94 -2.52
CA ILE A 27 -2.29 -15.14 -2.05
C ILE A 27 -2.72 -16.59 -2.22
N ILE A 28 -2.35 -17.25 -3.31
CA ILE A 28 -2.82 -18.62 -3.62
C ILE A 28 -2.19 -19.63 -2.65
N VAL A 29 -0.89 -19.50 -2.40
CA VAL A 29 -0.16 -20.43 -1.52
C VAL A 29 -0.60 -20.31 -0.06
N LYS A 30 -0.27 -21.33 0.74
CA LYS A 30 -0.61 -21.37 2.17
C LYS A 30 0.13 -20.26 2.94
N LYS A 31 -0.66 -19.39 3.58
CA LYS A 31 -0.19 -18.18 4.26
C LYS A 31 0.77 -18.55 5.40
N GLY A 32 1.90 -17.85 5.49
CA GLY A 32 2.93 -18.07 6.51
C GLY A 32 3.88 -19.27 6.27
N GLN A 33 3.66 -20.11 5.26
CA GLN A 33 4.60 -21.16 4.88
C GLN A 33 5.78 -20.64 4.04
N HIS A 34 6.74 -21.53 3.73
CA HIS A 34 7.97 -21.19 3.00
C HIS A 34 7.68 -20.46 1.68
N ASN A 35 6.78 -20.98 0.84
CA ASN A 35 6.45 -20.37 -0.45
C ASN A 35 5.81 -18.99 -0.31
N HIS A 36 4.89 -18.81 0.64
CA HIS A 36 4.30 -17.49 0.93
C HIS A 36 5.36 -16.48 1.36
N LYS A 37 6.29 -16.87 2.23
CA LYS A 37 7.39 -16.01 2.68
C LYS A 37 8.34 -15.66 1.53
N ARG A 38 8.69 -16.62 0.67
CA ARG A 38 9.57 -16.41 -0.49
C ARG A 38 8.92 -15.47 -1.51
N LEU A 39 7.68 -15.73 -1.90
CA LEU A 39 6.92 -14.89 -2.83
C LEU A 39 6.68 -13.50 -2.25
N GLY A 40 6.34 -13.40 -0.96
CA GLY A 40 6.17 -12.11 -0.28
C GLY A 40 7.45 -11.26 -0.26
N LYS A 41 8.63 -11.88 -0.17
CA LYS A 41 9.91 -11.16 -0.30
C LYS A 41 10.14 -10.62 -1.70
N TRP A 42 9.91 -11.44 -2.74
CA TRP A 42 10.00 -11.00 -4.13
C TRP A 42 9.01 -9.86 -4.41
N PHE A 43 7.75 -10.03 -4.02
CA PHE A 43 6.73 -8.98 -4.11
C PHE A 43 7.21 -7.68 -3.45
N SER A 44 7.74 -7.76 -2.23
CA SER A 44 8.19 -6.57 -1.49
C SER A 44 9.33 -5.83 -2.19
N TRP A 45 10.37 -6.54 -2.61
CA TRP A 45 11.52 -5.93 -3.29
C TRP A 45 11.12 -5.35 -4.64
N SER A 46 10.35 -6.10 -5.43
CA SER A 46 9.85 -5.66 -6.72
C SER A 46 8.99 -4.40 -6.61
N MET A 47 8.06 -4.35 -5.66
CA MET A 47 7.20 -3.18 -5.47
C MET A 47 7.98 -1.96 -4.97
N ILE A 48 8.98 -2.13 -4.09
CA ILE A 48 9.84 -1.03 -3.63
C ILE A 48 10.67 -0.48 -4.79
N ILE A 49 11.34 -1.35 -5.56
CA ILE A 49 12.17 -0.92 -6.70
C ILE A 49 11.31 -0.21 -7.75
N SER A 50 10.19 -0.83 -8.15
CA SER A 50 9.26 -0.26 -9.11
C SER A 50 8.76 1.12 -8.65
N SER A 51 8.29 1.23 -7.40
CA SER A 51 7.78 2.50 -6.87
C SER A 51 8.87 3.56 -6.74
N ALA A 52 10.08 3.20 -6.33
CA ALA A 52 11.20 4.14 -6.22
C ALA A 52 11.57 4.74 -7.57
N ILE A 53 11.58 3.93 -8.64
CA ILE A 53 11.79 4.42 -10.00
C ILE A 53 10.65 5.36 -10.41
N SER A 54 9.40 5.03 -10.08
CA SER A 54 8.25 5.91 -10.34
C SER A 54 8.38 7.26 -9.66
N LEU A 55 8.97 7.35 -8.46
CA LEU A 55 9.20 8.64 -7.79
C LEU A 55 10.14 9.53 -8.58
N VAL A 56 11.19 8.95 -9.15
CA VAL A 56 12.16 9.68 -9.97
C VAL A 56 11.51 10.13 -11.27
N VAL A 57 10.88 9.20 -12.01
CA VAL A 57 10.22 9.51 -13.30
C VAL A 57 9.15 10.59 -13.15
N ALA A 58 8.34 10.53 -12.09
CA ALA A 58 7.27 11.52 -11.82
C ALA A 58 7.76 12.94 -11.52
N ARG A 59 9.09 13.18 -11.49
CA ARG A 59 9.72 14.49 -11.33
C ARG A 59 10.68 14.85 -12.47
N MET A 60 10.82 14.00 -13.48
CA MET A 60 11.63 14.30 -14.66
C MET A 60 10.88 15.23 -15.64
N PRO A 61 11.60 15.99 -16.49
CA PRO A 61 10.99 16.86 -17.51
C PRO A 61 9.96 16.09 -18.35
N ASN A 62 8.86 16.74 -18.73
CA ASN A 62 7.73 16.18 -19.50
C ASN A 62 6.93 15.04 -18.81
N HIS A 63 7.34 14.57 -17.63
CA HIS A 63 6.70 13.49 -16.89
C HIS A 63 6.30 13.90 -15.46
N ILE A 64 6.29 15.21 -15.16
CA ILE A 64 5.96 15.72 -13.84
C ILE A 64 4.51 15.38 -13.49
N ASN A 65 4.32 14.54 -12.48
CA ASN A 65 3.00 14.14 -12.01
C ASN A 65 3.00 13.99 -10.49
N THR A 66 2.47 14.99 -9.79
CA THR A 66 2.41 15.00 -8.32
C THR A 66 1.54 13.87 -7.76
N PHE A 67 0.48 13.46 -8.46
CA PHE A 67 -0.38 12.38 -8.02
C PHE A 67 0.39 11.04 -8.01
N LEU A 68 1.02 10.69 -9.13
CA LEU A 68 1.80 9.46 -9.26
C LEU A 68 2.99 9.44 -8.30
N PHE A 69 3.63 10.60 -8.07
CA PHE A 69 4.67 10.73 -7.06
C PHE A 69 4.16 10.34 -5.66
N LEU A 70 3.02 10.89 -5.21
CA LEU A 70 2.47 10.60 -3.88
C LEU A 70 1.97 9.15 -3.77
N ILE A 71 1.39 8.58 -4.83
CA ILE A 71 1.00 7.16 -4.88
C ILE A 71 2.20 6.22 -4.84
N GLY A 72 3.34 6.61 -5.43
CA GLY A 72 4.60 5.89 -5.28
C GLY A 72 5.04 5.80 -3.81
N ILE A 73 4.97 6.91 -3.07
CA ILE A 73 5.27 6.92 -1.63
C ILE A 73 4.26 6.07 -0.85
N PHE A 74 2.97 6.19 -1.18
CA PHE A 74 1.90 5.39 -0.59
C PHE A 74 2.16 3.89 -0.74
N THR A 75 2.61 3.46 -1.91
CA THR A 75 2.92 2.06 -2.21
C THR A 75 4.15 1.57 -1.46
N ILE A 76 5.23 2.36 -1.43
CA ILE A 76 6.42 2.07 -0.62
C ILE A 76 6.06 1.94 0.86
N TYR A 77 5.26 2.87 1.37
CA TYR A 77 4.75 2.84 2.74
C TYR A 77 4.04 1.52 3.04
N MET A 78 3.09 1.09 2.19
CA MET A 78 2.33 -0.14 2.42
C MET A 78 3.24 -1.37 2.51
N VAL A 79 4.22 -1.49 1.61
CA VAL A 79 5.17 -2.61 1.63
C VAL A 79 6.07 -2.55 2.86
N MET A 80 6.63 -1.38 3.17
CA MET A 80 7.50 -1.20 4.33
C MET A 80 6.74 -1.43 5.63
N ALA A 81 5.65 -0.71 5.88
CA ALA A 81 4.83 -0.86 7.08
C ALA A 81 4.22 -2.27 7.19
N GLY A 82 3.84 -2.90 6.07
CA GLY A 82 3.37 -4.28 6.02
C GLY A 82 4.40 -5.28 6.51
N ASN A 83 5.63 -5.18 6.01
CA ASN A 83 6.75 -6.02 6.48
C ASN A 83 7.17 -5.71 7.91
N ARG A 84 7.22 -4.42 8.28
CA ARG A 84 7.55 -3.96 9.63
C ARG A 84 6.53 -4.45 10.67
N ALA A 85 5.27 -4.61 10.29
CA ALA A 85 4.25 -5.21 11.16
C ALA A 85 4.69 -6.58 11.70
N LEU A 86 5.32 -7.43 10.87
CA LEU A 86 5.79 -8.76 11.28
C LEU A 86 6.79 -8.72 12.44
N THR A 87 7.53 -7.63 12.60
CA THR A 87 8.49 -7.50 13.72
C THR A 87 7.79 -7.44 15.08
N PHE A 88 6.54 -6.99 15.12
CA PHE A 88 5.70 -6.96 16.32
C PHE A 88 5.09 -8.32 16.68
N LYS A 89 5.31 -9.35 15.85
CA LYS A 89 4.98 -10.74 16.19
C LYS A 89 5.76 -11.22 17.42
N SER A 90 7.00 -10.79 17.58
CA SER A 90 7.84 -11.11 18.74
C SER A 90 7.36 -10.34 19.98
N THR A 91 7.32 -10.99 21.14
CA THR A 91 7.05 -10.33 22.43
C THR A 91 8.21 -9.45 22.88
N LYS A 92 9.41 -9.65 22.34
CA LYS A 92 10.60 -8.82 22.63
C LYS A 92 10.47 -7.39 22.09
N LYS A 93 9.66 -7.19 21.05
CA LYS A 93 9.42 -5.86 20.47
C LYS A 93 8.23 -5.21 21.17
N THR A 94 8.52 -4.48 22.25
CA THR A 94 7.52 -3.80 23.08
C THR A 94 7.12 -2.42 22.55
N LYS A 95 8.00 -1.77 21.77
CA LYS A 95 7.78 -0.43 21.20
C LYS A 95 8.19 -0.32 19.74
N ALA A 96 7.63 0.67 19.05
CA ALA A 96 8.06 1.09 17.72
C ALA A 96 9.50 1.63 17.77
N ASN A 97 10.30 1.29 16.75
CA ASN A 97 11.62 1.90 16.58
C ASN A 97 11.55 3.09 15.62
N LEU A 98 12.68 3.78 15.43
CA LEU A 98 12.74 4.97 14.58
C LEU A 98 12.22 4.71 13.15
N THR A 99 12.58 3.58 12.54
CA THR A 99 12.11 3.20 11.20
C THR A 99 10.59 3.06 11.15
N ASP A 100 9.97 2.44 12.16
CA ASP A 100 8.51 2.29 12.23
C ASP A 100 7.82 3.66 12.27
N ILE A 101 8.36 4.57 13.08
CA ILE A 101 7.84 5.94 13.24
C ILE A 101 8.01 6.74 11.96
N LEU A 102 9.20 6.73 11.35
CA LEU A 102 9.47 7.47 10.11
C LEU A 102 8.58 7.01 8.96
N VAL A 103 8.43 5.70 8.76
CA VAL A 103 7.56 5.15 7.71
C VAL A 103 6.11 5.63 7.91
N SER A 104 5.59 5.56 9.12
CA SER A 104 4.23 6.03 9.42
C SER A 104 4.10 7.56 9.31
N ALA A 105 5.10 8.33 9.73
CA ALA A 105 5.07 9.79 9.73
C ALA A 105 5.15 10.35 8.30
N ILE A 106 6.03 9.81 7.45
CA ILE A 106 6.14 10.18 6.04
C ILE A 106 4.80 9.95 5.34
N MET A 107 4.16 8.81 5.59
CA MET A 107 2.83 8.54 5.04
C MET A 107 1.78 9.51 5.58
N ALA A 108 1.79 9.84 6.88
CA ALA A 108 0.83 10.78 7.44
C ALA A 108 0.94 12.16 6.78
N ILE A 109 2.16 12.65 6.57
CA ILE A 109 2.43 13.91 5.85
C ILE A 109 1.95 13.80 4.40
N CYS A 110 2.31 12.73 3.69
CA CYS A 110 1.87 12.53 2.30
C CYS A 110 0.34 12.47 2.19
N ALA A 111 -0.33 11.81 3.14
CA ALA A 111 -1.77 11.71 3.18
C ALA A 111 -2.45 13.07 3.40
N LEU A 112 -1.90 13.91 4.29
CA LEU A 112 -2.36 15.29 4.47
C LEU A 112 -2.17 16.13 3.22
N LEU A 113 -1.00 16.02 2.55
CA LEU A 113 -0.76 16.69 1.27
C LEU A 113 -1.76 16.26 0.20
N MET A 114 -2.07 14.97 0.11
CA MET A 114 -3.09 14.47 -0.81
C MET A 114 -4.47 15.04 -0.49
N ILE A 115 -4.85 15.13 0.79
CA ILE A 115 -6.13 15.74 1.17
C ILE A 115 -6.18 17.21 0.77
N VAL A 116 -5.11 17.97 1.00
CA VAL A 116 -5.02 19.38 0.59
C VAL A 116 -5.16 19.52 -0.92
N PHE A 117 -4.34 18.82 -1.72
CA PHE A 117 -4.41 18.87 -3.19
C PHE A 117 -5.76 18.40 -3.76
N GLY A 118 -6.34 17.37 -3.15
CA GLY A 118 -7.66 16.87 -3.54
C GLY A 118 -8.76 17.91 -3.27
N SER A 119 -8.72 18.55 -2.10
CA SER A 119 -9.72 19.54 -1.70
C SER A 119 -9.64 20.80 -2.56
N THR A 120 -8.43 21.33 -2.76
CA THR A 120 -8.22 22.53 -3.59
C THR A 120 -8.58 22.27 -5.05
N GLY A 121 -8.19 21.11 -5.60
CA GLY A 121 -8.50 20.77 -6.98
C GLY A 121 -10.00 20.55 -7.24
N LEU A 122 -10.74 19.97 -6.29
CA LEU A 122 -12.20 19.85 -6.42
C LEU A 122 -12.90 21.21 -6.38
N ILE A 123 -12.46 22.14 -5.52
CA ILE A 123 -12.97 23.52 -5.50
C ILE A 123 -12.74 24.22 -6.85
N GLN A 124 -11.64 23.90 -7.52
CA GLN A 124 -11.29 24.41 -8.85
C GLN A 124 -11.98 23.67 -10.02
N GLY A 125 -12.83 22.66 -9.72
CA GLY A 125 -13.58 21.92 -10.73
C GLY A 125 -12.84 20.74 -11.38
N TYR A 126 -11.65 20.37 -10.90
CA TYR A 126 -10.90 19.23 -11.43
C TYR A 126 -11.43 17.91 -10.84
N SER A 127 -12.23 17.18 -11.63
CA SER A 127 -12.87 15.93 -11.19
C SER A 127 -11.88 14.85 -10.74
N HIS A 128 -10.72 14.73 -11.38
CA HIS A 128 -9.67 13.76 -11.01
C HIS A 128 -9.06 13.99 -9.62
N SER A 129 -9.23 15.19 -9.03
CA SER A 129 -8.76 15.50 -7.68
C SER A 129 -9.44 14.67 -6.60
N ILE A 130 -10.59 14.02 -6.90
CA ILE A 130 -11.20 13.04 -6.00
C ILE A 130 -10.27 11.89 -5.65
N LEU A 131 -9.38 11.48 -6.57
CA LEU A 131 -8.43 10.39 -6.33
C LEU A 131 -7.47 10.74 -5.20
N PHE A 132 -6.97 11.98 -5.16
CA PHE A 132 -6.15 12.46 -4.06
C PHE A 132 -6.87 12.34 -2.71
N LEU A 133 -8.16 12.70 -2.63
CA LEU A 133 -8.93 12.54 -1.40
C LEU A 133 -9.07 11.07 -0.99
N VAL A 134 -9.43 10.19 -1.93
CA VAL A 134 -9.62 8.75 -1.65
C VAL A 134 -8.33 8.13 -1.09
N PHE A 135 -7.21 8.34 -1.76
CA PHE A 135 -5.93 7.78 -1.33
C PHE A 135 -5.36 8.49 -0.09
N GLY A 136 -5.58 9.79 0.06
CA GLY A 136 -5.19 10.55 1.26
C GLY A 136 -5.94 10.09 2.51
N LEU A 137 -7.27 9.97 2.45
CA LEU A 137 -8.08 9.46 3.57
C LEU A 137 -7.74 8.00 3.90
N THR A 138 -7.48 7.18 2.87
CA THR A 138 -7.01 5.80 3.06
C THR A 138 -5.65 5.79 3.76
N GLY A 139 -4.71 6.66 3.34
CA GLY A 139 -3.39 6.80 3.95
C GLY A 139 -3.44 7.16 5.42
N LEU A 140 -4.26 8.14 5.80
CA LEU A 140 -4.49 8.50 7.20
C LEU A 140 -5.11 7.35 8.01
N SER A 141 -6.06 6.62 7.41
CA SER A 141 -6.68 5.48 8.08
C SER A 141 -5.66 4.36 8.37
N LEU A 142 -4.70 4.15 7.46
CA LEU A 142 -3.63 3.18 7.62
C LEU A 142 -2.63 3.61 8.70
N THR A 143 -2.20 4.88 8.74
CA THR A 143 -1.29 5.39 9.78
C THR A 143 -1.91 5.39 11.17
N PHE A 144 -3.24 5.54 11.27
CA PHE A 144 -3.94 5.30 12.53
C PHE A 144 -3.88 3.82 12.96
N GLY A 145 -3.88 2.89 12.00
CA GLY A 145 -3.61 1.46 12.24
C GLY A 145 -2.19 1.22 12.75
N ASP A 146 -1.19 1.95 12.25
CA ASP A 146 0.19 1.94 12.73
C ASP A 146 0.25 2.40 14.19
N TYR A 147 -0.38 3.53 14.50
CA TYR A 147 -0.47 4.04 15.88
C TYR A 147 -1.05 3.01 16.85
N LYS A 148 -2.18 2.38 16.47
CA LYS A 148 -2.78 1.30 17.27
C LYS A 148 -1.83 0.13 17.46
N LEU A 149 -1.14 -0.31 16.41
CA LEU A 149 -0.13 -1.36 16.51
C LEU A 149 0.98 -0.95 17.47
N PHE A 150 1.51 0.26 17.38
CA PHE A 150 2.64 0.72 18.19
C PHE A 150 2.29 0.81 19.68
N LYS A 151 1.04 1.18 20.00
CA LYS A 151 0.58 1.34 21.39
C LYS A 151 0.07 0.04 22.02
N THR A 152 -0.70 -0.76 21.28
CA THR A 152 -1.53 -1.83 21.85
C THR A 152 -1.16 -3.24 21.37
N THR A 153 -0.01 -3.41 20.72
CA THR A 153 0.41 -4.73 20.19
C THR A 153 0.51 -5.82 21.26
N LEU A 154 0.88 -5.48 22.50
CA LEU A 154 1.01 -6.46 23.59
C LEU A 154 -0.36 -6.89 24.11
N GLU A 155 -1.32 -5.97 24.15
CA GLU A 155 -2.72 -6.22 24.55
C GLU A 155 -3.49 -6.99 23.47
N ASN A 156 -3.25 -6.68 22.20
CA ASN A 156 -3.89 -7.34 21.07
C ASN A 156 -2.86 -7.93 20.09
N ARG A 157 -2.43 -9.15 20.40
CA ARG A 157 -1.44 -9.91 19.62
C ARG A 157 -1.86 -10.23 18.18
N LYS A 158 -3.10 -9.93 17.76
CA LYS A 158 -3.55 -10.12 16.37
C LYS A 158 -3.28 -8.89 15.49
N LEU A 159 -2.98 -7.72 16.09
CA LEU A 159 -2.82 -6.47 15.35
C LEU A 159 -1.68 -6.51 14.35
N TRP A 160 -0.55 -7.17 14.66
CA TRP A 160 0.56 -7.28 13.72
C TRP A 160 0.15 -8.00 12.43
N LEU A 161 -0.67 -9.04 12.54
CA LEU A 161 -1.11 -9.84 11.41
C LEU A 161 -2.17 -9.09 10.60
N ILE A 162 -3.11 -8.42 11.27
CA ILE A 162 -4.11 -7.56 10.62
C ILE A 162 -3.40 -6.47 9.81
N ASN A 163 -2.43 -5.79 10.42
CA ASN A 163 -1.69 -4.72 9.78
C ASN A 163 -0.80 -5.22 8.63
N HIS A 164 -0.10 -6.35 8.80
CA HIS A 164 0.64 -6.99 7.71
C HIS A 164 -0.28 -7.30 6.53
N LEU A 165 -1.38 -8.01 6.79
CA LEU A 165 -2.36 -8.41 5.78
C LEU A 165 -2.92 -7.19 5.03
N SER A 166 -3.44 -6.19 5.74
CA SER A 166 -4.08 -5.02 5.12
C SER A 166 -3.13 -4.27 4.20
N ARG A 167 -1.88 -4.06 4.64
CA ARG A 167 -0.90 -3.27 3.90
C ARG A 167 -0.33 -4.05 2.71
N MET A 168 -0.04 -5.34 2.86
CA MET A 168 0.45 -6.16 1.75
C MET A 168 -0.63 -6.36 0.67
N LEU A 169 -1.89 -6.55 1.07
CA LEU A 169 -3.00 -6.59 0.11
C LEU A 169 -3.27 -5.21 -0.51
N GLY A 170 -3.15 -4.13 0.26
CA GLY A 170 -3.22 -2.76 -0.27
C GLY A 170 -2.16 -2.49 -1.35
N ALA A 171 -0.92 -2.94 -1.14
CA ALA A 171 0.13 -2.84 -2.15
C ALA A 171 -0.17 -3.67 -3.41
N LEU A 172 -0.80 -4.83 -3.26
CA LEU A 172 -1.22 -5.63 -4.42
C LEU A 172 -2.38 -4.96 -5.17
N ILE A 173 -3.34 -4.38 -4.45
CA ILE A 173 -4.41 -3.57 -5.06
C ILE A 173 -3.79 -2.44 -5.88
N ALA A 174 -2.83 -1.71 -5.31
CA ALA A 174 -2.13 -0.63 -6.01
C ALA A 174 -1.41 -1.12 -7.27
N SER A 175 -0.77 -2.30 -7.23
CA SER A 175 -0.12 -2.85 -8.43
C SER A 175 -1.12 -3.29 -9.50
N ILE A 176 -2.28 -3.84 -9.11
CA ILE A 176 -3.37 -4.17 -10.03
C ILE A 176 -3.94 -2.89 -10.66
N THR A 177 -4.21 -1.86 -9.86
CA THR A 177 -4.68 -0.55 -10.34
C THR A 177 -3.67 0.05 -11.32
N ALA A 178 -2.37 0.05 -10.98
CA ALA A 178 -1.33 0.57 -11.85
C ALA A 178 -1.25 -0.19 -13.18
N PHE A 179 -1.39 -1.52 -13.16
CA PHE A 179 -1.42 -2.32 -14.38
C PHE A 179 -2.65 -2.00 -15.24
N ILE A 180 -3.83 -1.83 -14.66
CA ILE A 180 -5.04 -1.49 -15.42
C ILE A 180 -4.93 -0.08 -16.02
N VAL A 181 -4.56 0.91 -15.20
CA VAL A 181 -4.54 2.31 -15.63
C VAL A 181 -3.40 2.56 -16.61
N ALA A 182 -2.16 2.22 -16.22
CA ALA A 182 -0.98 2.51 -17.02
C ALA A 182 -0.63 1.39 -18.01
N GLY A 183 -0.71 0.13 -17.58
CA GLY A 183 -0.35 -1.02 -18.44
C GLY A 183 -1.39 -1.31 -19.53
N MET A 184 -2.68 -1.21 -19.21
CA MET A 184 -3.79 -1.42 -20.16
C MET A 184 -4.37 -0.12 -20.71
N HIS A 185 -3.77 1.04 -20.36
CA HIS A 185 -4.17 2.37 -20.84
C HIS A 185 -5.64 2.72 -20.55
N GLN A 186 -6.16 2.27 -19.40
CA GLN A 186 -7.53 2.57 -18.96
C GLN A 186 -7.54 3.69 -17.91
N ASP A 187 -7.35 4.94 -18.33
CA ASP A 187 -7.34 6.07 -17.41
C ASP A 187 -8.74 6.66 -17.20
N ASN A 188 -9.54 5.97 -16.41
CA ASN A 188 -10.85 6.43 -15.96
C ASN A 188 -11.06 6.15 -14.47
N LEU A 189 -12.01 6.87 -13.85
CA LEU A 189 -12.25 6.77 -12.41
C LEU A 189 -12.54 5.34 -11.94
N TRP A 190 -13.22 4.54 -12.77
CA TRP A 190 -13.55 3.15 -12.45
C TRP A 190 -12.32 2.25 -12.41
N ALA A 191 -11.37 2.43 -13.33
CA ALA A 191 -10.10 1.69 -13.33
C ALA A 191 -9.28 1.97 -12.06
N TRP A 192 -9.33 3.22 -11.56
CA TRP A 192 -8.66 3.61 -10.32
C TRP A 192 -9.29 2.98 -9.07
N LEU A 193 -10.62 2.92 -9.00
CA LEU A 193 -11.35 2.58 -7.77
C LEU A 193 -11.77 1.11 -7.69
N THR A 194 -12.06 0.45 -8.80
CA THR A 194 -12.60 -0.92 -8.83
C THR A 194 -11.72 -1.93 -8.10
N PRO A 195 -10.39 -1.99 -8.32
CA PRO A 195 -9.52 -2.91 -7.58
C PRO A 195 -9.57 -2.67 -6.07
N SER A 196 -9.72 -1.42 -5.63
CA SER A 196 -9.81 -1.04 -4.22
C SER A 196 -11.11 -1.52 -3.59
N VAL A 197 -12.24 -1.48 -4.31
CA VAL A 197 -13.53 -1.97 -3.81
C VAL A 197 -13.46 -3.49 -3.54
N PHE A 198 -13.07 -4.28 -4.55
CA PHE A 198 -12.97 -5.73 -4.41
C PHE A 198 -11.88 -6.15 -3.42
N GLY A 199 -10.72 -5.51 -3.49
CA GLY A 199 -9.60 -5.79 -2.58
C GLY A 199 -9.92 -5.44 -1.13
N THR A 200 -10.63 -4.33 -0.87
CA THR A 200 -11.07 -3.96 0.48
C THR A 200 -12.07 -4.97 1.03
N ALA A 201 -13.03 -5.43 0.24
CA ALA A 201 -13.94 -6.50 0.64
C ALA A 201 -13.19 -7.77 1.05
N TYR A 202 -12.16 -8.15 0.28
CA TYR A 202 -11.29 -9.29 0.58
C TYR A 202 -10.47 -9.08 1.87
N ILE A 203 -9.91 -7.89 2.08
CA ILE A 203 -9.22 -7.51 3.33
C ILE A 203 -10.16 -7.64 4.52
N VAL A 204 -11.37 -7.08 4.43
CA VAL A 204 -12.37 -7.12 5.52
C VAL A 204 -12.75 -8.56 5.87
N TYR A 205 -12.97 -9.42 4.88
CA TYR A 205 -13.23 -10.84 5.09
C TYR A 205 -12.12 -11.51 5.93
N TRP A 206 -10.85 -11.32 5.55
CA TRP A 206 -9.74 -11.92 6.28
C TRP A 206 -9.51 -11.30 7.66
N ILE A 207 -9.74 -10.00 7.84
CA ILE A 207 -9.69 -9.37 9.17
C ILE A 207 -10.75 -9.98 10.09
N LYS A 208 -11.99 -10.15 9.61
CA LYS A 208 -13.06 -10.81 10.38
C LYS A 208 -12.67 -12.23 10.77
N LYS A 209 -12.10 -12.99 9.83
CA LYS A 209 -11.59 -14.34 10.07
C LYS A 209 -10.48 -14.39 11.13
N ILE A 210 -9.54 -13.43 11.11
CA ILE A 210 -8.45 -13.34 12.11
C ILE A 210 -9.00 -12.99 13.50
N LYS A 211 -9.91 -12.01 13.58
CA LYS A 211 -10.50 -11.60 14.86
C LYS A 211 -11.30 -12.74 15.51
N GLY A 212 -11.93 -13.60 14.70
CA GLY A 212 -12.76 -14.71 15.16
C GLY A 212 -14.17 -14.24 15.57
N LYS A 213 -15.13 -15.16 15.72
CA LYS A 213 -16.44 -14.83 16.31
C LYS A 213 -16.23 -14.47 17.78
N LYS A 214 -16.80 -13.36 18.27
CA LYS A 214 -16.94 -13.15 19.73
C LYS A 214 -17.71 -14.36 20.26
N LYS A 215 -17.12 -15.15 21.16
CA LYS A 215 -17.93 -16.07 21.98
C LYS A 215 -18.90 -15.16 22.74
N LEU A 216 -20.19 -15.25 22.45
CA LEU A 216 -21.22 -14.70 23.33
C LEU A 216 -20.92 -15.30 24.71
N LYS A 217 -20.66 -14.45 25.70
CA LYS A 217 -20.67 -14.91 27.08
C LYS A 217 -22.11 -15.37 27.32
N THR A 218 -22.31 -16.68 27.40
CA THR A 218 -23.50 -17.25 28.04
C THR A 218 -23.43 -16.77 29.49
N VAL A 219 -24.29 -15.82 29.82
CA VAL A 219 -24.61 -15.45 31.21
C VAL A 219 -25.62 -16.48 31.70
#